data_AF-A0AAU2I6K2-F1
#
_entry.id   AF-A0AAU2I6K2-F1
#
_cell.length_a   1.000
_cell.length_b   1.000
_cell.length_c   1.000
_cell.angle_alpha   90.00
_cell.angle_beta   90.00
_cell.angle_gamma   90.00
#
_symmetry.space_group_name_H-M   'P 1'
#
loop_
_entity.id
_entity.type
_entity.pdbx_description
1 polymer ?
#
loop_
_entity_poly.entity_id
_entity_poly.type
_entity_poly.pdbx_seq_one_letter_code
_entity_poly.pdbx_strand_id
1 'polypeptide(L)'
;MIRFDRVTKRYADGTTAVDDLSFEVGEGELVTLVGPSGCGKTTTMMMVNRLIEPTSGRILVDGEDISQVDPVKLRRRIGYVIQQVGLFPHRTILDNTATVPALIGWKKSKARARAAELLDLVGLDPKQYGSRYPEQLSGGQRQRVGVARALAADPPVLLMDEPFGAVDPVVREQLQDEFLRMQAAVRKTVLLVTHDIEEAVRLGDRIAVYGQGRIEQFDTPGAVLGTPATPYVAEFVGADRGLKRLSVTEIEPDDLDQPAVTRAGEPARQAAARLRDEGARWSVVLDTDGDLHGWVGIDELSLAGEEGLVGDLAHRMNAWVPVGAPLKQAFGVMLQHDAGWVAVLDGAHFLGVLTPAKLHEALRRSVDADAQGVARDEVSFESVADA
;
A
#
# COMPACT_ATOMS: atom_id res chain seq x y z
N MET A 1 -0.16 3.74 -20.02
CA MET A 1 -0.62 2.33 -20.19
C MET A 1 0.51 1.46 -20.76
N ILE A 2 0.74 0.25 -20.22
CA ILE A 2 1.68 -0.75 -20.75
C ILE A 2 0.90 -2.03 -21.08
N ARG A 3 1.07 -2.61 -22.28
CA ARG A 3 0.40 -3.87 -22.65
C ARG A 3 1.37 -4.88 -23.25
N PHE A 4 1.31 -6.11 -22.75
CA PHE A 4 2.00 -7.27 -23.30
C PHE A 4 1.00 -8.12 -24.08
N ASP A 5 1.32 -8.46 -25.34
CA ASP A 5 0.54 -9.37 -26.20
C ASP A 5 1.43 -10.54 -26.60
N ARG A 6 1.23 -11.68 -25.92
CA ARG A 6 1.87 -12.98 -26.18
C ARG A 6 3.39 -12.88 -26.29
N VAL A 7 3.98 -12.18 -25.34
CA VAL A 7 5.41 -11.86 -25.33
C VAL A 7 6.21 -13.04 -24.83
N THR A 8 7.21 -13.44 -25.61
CA THR A 8 8.15 -14.50 -25.23
C THR A 8 9.57 -14.00 -25.34
N LYS A 9 10.41 -14.36 -24.37
CA LYS A 9 11.86 -14.14 -24.39
C LYS A 9 12.60 -15.45 -24.17
N ARG A 10 13.29 -15.90 -25.23
CA ARG A 10 14.22 -17.02 -25.21
C ARG A 10 15.66 -16.52 -25.42
N TYR A 11 16.57 -16.94 -24.56
CA TYR A 11 18.00 -16.68 -24.67
C TYR A 11 18.68 -17.75 -25.54
N ALA A 12 19.89 -17.45 -26.03
CA ALA A 12 20.62 -18.30 -26.97
C ALA A 12 21.05 -19.65 -26.36
N ASP A 13 21.14 -19.73 -25.03
CA ASP A 13 21.42 -20.94 -24.26
C ASP A 13 20.19 -21.89 -24.15
N GLY A 14 19.05 -21.50 -24.71
CA GLY A 14 17.79 -22.25 -24.65
C GLY A 14 16.87 -21.84 -23.52
N THR A 15 17.34 -21.02 -22.57
CA THR A 15 16.57 -20.55 -21.42
C THR A 15 15.38 -19.70 -21.88
N THR A 16 14.17 -20.08 -21.48
CA THR A 16 12.96 -19.28 -21.71
C THR A 16 12.67 -18.49 -20.44
N ALA A 17 12.96 -17.19 -20.46
CA ALA A 17 12.82 -16.33 -19.30
C ALA A 17 11.43 -15.69 -19.19
N VAL A 18 10.74 -15.54 -20.31
CA VAL A 18 9.34 -15.10 -20.39
C VAL A 18 8.65 -15.94 -21.44
N ASP A 19 7.48 -16.49 -21.13
CA ASP A 19 6.78 -17.46 -21.98
C ASP A 19 5.31 -17.07 -22.16
N ASP A 20 4.95 -16.63 -23.36
CA ASP A 20 3.58 -16.28 -23.79
C ASP A 20 2.85 -15.29 -22.86
N LEU A 21 3.58 -14.28 -22.40
CA LEU A 21 3.10 -13.30 -21.42
C LEU A 21 2.10 -12.32 -22.04
N SER A 22 0.89 -12.28 -21.47
CA SER A 22 -0.18 -11.34 -21.86
C SER A 22 -0.84 -10.73 -20.62
N PHE A 23 -0.65 -9.43 -20.42
CA PHE A 23 -1.33 -8.65 -19.39
C PHE A 23 -1.21 -7.14 -19.69
N GLU A 24 -1.93 -6.33 -18.93
CA GLU A 24 -1.96 -4.89 -19.09
C GLU A 24 -1.77 -4.18 -17.74
N VAL A 25 -0.96 -3.12 -17.75
CA VAL A 25 -0.87 -2.09 -16.71
C VAL A 25 -1.65 -0.87 -17.21
N GLY A 26 -2.77 -0.59 -16.57
CA GLY A 26 -3.66 0.51 -16.87
C GLY A 26 -3.00 1.88 -16.67
N GLU A 27 -3.62 2.93 -17.20
CA GLU A 27 -3.14 4.29 -16.98
C GLU A 27 -3.32 4.68 -15.51
N GLY A 28 -2.24 5.21 -14.91
CA GLY A 28 -2.23 5.63 -13.51
C GLY A 28 -2.21 4.48 -12.49
N GLU A 29 -2.11 3.24 -12.97
CA GLU A 29 -2.06 2.04 -12.16
C GLU A 29 -0.64 1.70 -11.74
N LEU A 30 -0.48 1.21 -10.51
CA LEU A 30 0.73 0.62 -9.96
C LEU A 30 0.61 -0.90 -9.92
N VAL A 31 1.26 -1.58 -10.88
CA VAL A 31 1.36 -3.04 -10.89
C VAL A 31 2.70 -3.47 -10.32
N THR A 32 2.66 -4.39 -9.36
CA THR A 32 3.86 -5.02 -8.79
C THR A 32 4.05 -6.42 -9.36
N LEU A 33 5.26 -6.72 -9.83
CA LEU A 33 5.70 -8.05 -10.24
C LEU A 33 6.46 -8.69 -9.07
N VAL A 34 5.97 -9.83 -8.60
CA VAL A 34 6.58 -10.61 -7.51
C VAL A 34 6.90 -12.02 -7.94
N GLY A 35 7.88 -12.64 -7.30
CA GLY A 35 8.24 -14.03 -7.56
C GLY A 35 9.71 -14.30 -7.23
N PRO A 36 10.17 -15.55 -7.30
CA PRO A 36 11.55 -15.93 -7.00
C PRO A 36 12.57 -15.26 -7.93
N SER A 37 13.84 -15.24 -7.51
CA SER A 37 14.94 -14.82 -8.38
C SER A 37 14.99 -15.67 -9.66
N GLY A 38 15.20 -15.03 -10.81
CA GLY A 38 15.31 -15.71 -12.10
C GLY A 38 13.98 -16.07 -12.78
N CYS A 39 12.82 -15.76 -12.20
CA CYS A 39 11.52 -16.12 -12.81
C CYS A 39 11.08 -15.23 -14.00
N GLY A 40 11.86 -14.22 -14.40
CA GLY A 40 11.58 -13.39 -15.59
C GLY A 40 11.14 -11.94 -15.34
N LYS A 41 11.01 -11.49 -14.08
CA LYS A 41 10.57 -10.11 -13.73
C LYS A 41 11.43 -9.01 -14.33
N THR A 42 12.72 -9.01 -14.02
CA THR A 42 13.69 -8.03 -14.56
C THR A 42 13.79 -8.13 -16.08
N THR A 43 13.72 -9.33 -16.65
CA THR A 43 13.68 -9.53 -18.11
C THR A 43 12.44 -8.86 -18.72
N THR A 44 11.26 -9.03 -18.10
CA THR A 44 10.02 -8.38 -18.52
C THR A 44 10.17 -6.86 -18.53
N MET A 45 10.72 -6.27 -17.47
CA MET A 45 10.90 -4.83 -17.38
C MET A 45 11.95 -4.27 -18.35
N MET A 46 13.06 -5.01 -18.56
CA MET A 46 14.06 -4.65 -19.57
C MET A 46 13.49 -4.67 -21.00
N MET A 47 12.51 -5.55 -21.28
CA MET A 47 11.83 -5.55 -22.58
C MET A 47 10.93 -4.33 -22.77
N VAL A 48 10.20 -3.87 -21.75
CA VAL A 48 9.40 -2.62 -21.83
C VAL A 48 10.28 -1.42 -22.17
N ASN A 49 11.44 -1.33 -21.54
CA ASN A 49 12.41 -0.27 -21.80
C ASN A 49 13.26 -0.49 -23.07
N ARG A 50 13.02 -1.61 -23.79
CA ARG A 50 13.76 -2.07 -24.97
C ARG A 50 15.29 -2.10 -24.77
N LEU A 51 15.73 -2.49 -23.58
CA LEU A 51 17.14 -2.82 -23.30
C LEU A 51 17.50 -4.21 -23.86
N ILE A 52 16.51 -5.09 -23.89
CA ILE A 52 16.54 -6.36 -24.59
C ILE A 52 15.28 -6.45 -25.45
N GLU A 53 15.37 -7.11 -26.60
CA GLU A 53 14.20 -7.31 -27.46
C GLU A 53 13.48 -8.62 -27.15
N PRO A 54 12.13 -8.66 -27.21
CA PRO A 54 11.40 -9.92 -27.14
C PRO A 54 11.77 -10.83 -28.31
N THR A 55 11.70 -12.15 -28.10
CA THR A 55 11.86 -13.14 -29.18
C THR A 55 10.61 -13.19 -30.07
N SER A 56 9.43 -13.03 -29.48
CA SER A 56 8.14 -12.93 -30.18
C SER A 56 7.12 -12.15 -29.34
N GLY A 57 5.98 -11.82 -29.95
CA GLY A 57 4.93 -11.02 -29.33
C GLY A 57 5.16 -9.52 -29.46
N ARG A 58 4.30 -8.72 -28.82
CA ARG A 58 4.34 -7.26 -28.88
C ARG A 58 4.23 -6.64 -27.51
N ILE A 59 4.96 -5.55 -27.31
CA ILE A 59 4.82 -4.69 -26.13
C ILE A 59 4.38 -3.31 -26.63
N LEU A 60 3.32 -2.80 -26.05
CA LEU A 60 2.81 -1.47 -26.34
C LEU A 60 2.97 -0.57 -25.12
N VAL A 61 3.42 0.66 -25.35
CA VAL A 61 3.47 1.71 -24.33
C VAL A 61 2.67 2.88 -24.87
N ASP A 62 1.64 3.30 -24.11
CA ASP A 62 0.67 4.33 -24.49
C ASP A 62 0.04 4.08 -25.88
N GLY A 63 -0.27 2.80 -26.15
CA GLY A 63 -0.88 2.35 -27.39
C GLY A 63 0.09 2.21 -28.58
N GLU A 64 1.36 2.60 -28.44
CA GLU A 64 2.38 2.51 -29.48
C GLU A 64 3.23 1.24 -29.32
N ASP A 65 3.37 0.43 -30.37
CA ASP A 65 4.26 -0.75 -30.38
C ASP A 65 5.73 -0.30 -30.30
N ILE A 66 6.42 -0.68 -29.23
CA ILE A 66 7.78 -0.20 -28.93
C ILE A 66 8.82 -0.69 -29.95
N SER A 67 8.53 -1.73 -30.74
CA SER A 67 9.42 -2.23 -31.79
C SER A 67 9.61 -1.21 -32.91
N GLN A 68 8.62 -0.35 -33.14
CA GLN A 68 8.59 0.67 -34.19
C GLN A 68 9.17 2.02 -33.72
N VAL A 69 9.50 2.15 -32.43
CA VAL A 69 9.99 3.39 -31.83
C VAL A 69 11.50 3.35 -31.68
N ASP A 70 12.19 4.45 -31.98
CA ASP A 70 13.62 4.59 -31.66
C ASP A 70 13.87 4.31 -30.16
N PRO A 71 14.76 3.34 -29.81
CA PRO A 71 14.99 2.96 -28.42
C PRO A 71 15.51 4.10 -27.53
N VAL A 72 16.20 5.10 -28.10
CA VAL A 72 16.70 6.25 -27.33
C VAL A 72 15.55 7.19 -26.98
N LYS A 73 14.65 7.47 -27.93
CA LYS A 73 13.43 8.24 -27.69
C LYS A 73 12.51 7.54 -26.70
N LEU A 74 12.31 6.22 -26.84
CA LEU A 74 11.50 5.43 -25.91
C LEU A 74 12.01 5.58 -24.46
N ARG A 75 13.30 5.33 -24.23
CA ARG A 75 13.94 5.42 -22.91
C ARG A 75 13.90 6.81 -22.28
N ARG A 76 13.75 7.87 -23.07
CA ARG A 76 13.61 9.25 -22.57
C ARG A 76 12.18 9.58 -22.14
N ARG A 77 11.19 8.82 -22.60
CA ARG A 77 9.78 8.94 -22.19
C ARG A 77 9.44 8.09 -20.96
N ILE A 78 10.30 7.14 -20.60
CA ILE A 78 10.10 6.22 -19.48
C ILE A 78 11.07 6.60 -18.36
N GLY A 79 10.57 6.79 -17.14
CA GLY A 79 11.43 6.87 -15.97
C GLY A 79 11.83 5.47 -15.54
N TYR A 80 13.12 5.22 -15.38
CA TYR A 80 13.62 3.89 -15.02
C TYR A 80 14.52 3.94 -13.79
N VAL A 81 14.05 3.32 -12.70
CA VAL A 81 14.84 3.04 -11.50
C VAL A 81 15.45 1.65 -11.66
N ILE A 82 16.77 1.60 -11.80
CA ILE A 82 17.52 0.34 -11.95
C ILE A 82 18.07 -0.14 -10.62
N GLN A 83 18.19 -1.46 -10.46
CA GLN A 83 18.66 -2.11 -9.23
C GLN A 83 20.02 -1.57 -8.73
N GLN A 84 20.96 -1.25 -9.64
CA GLN A 84 22.28 -0.69 -9.29
C GLN A 84 22.34 0.85 -9.24
N VAL A 85 21.19 1.55 -9.15
CA VAL A 85 21.01 3.02 -9.18
C VAL A 85 21.51 3.71 -10.48
N GLY A 86 22.65 3.31 -11.03
CA GLY A 86 23.19 3.77 -12.31
C GLY A 86 23.56 5.24 -12.33
N LEU A 87 23.94 5.83 -11.20
CA LEU A 87 24.37 7.24 -11.15
C LEU A 87 25.69 7.42 -11.90
N PHE A 88 25.84 8.54 -12.59
CA PHE A 88 27.08 8.94 -13.24
C PHE A 88 28.08 9.40 -12.17
N PRO A 89 29.21 8.69 -11.98
CA PRO A 89 30.14 8.97 -10.87
C PRO A 89 30.84 10.32 -11.03
N HIS A 90 31.02 10.78 -12.26
CA HIS A 90 31.67 12.04 -12.61
C HIS A 90 30.70 13.24 -12.63
N ARG A 91 29.47 13.10 -12.13
CA ARG A 91 28.48 14.17 -12.05
C ARG A 91 28.03 14.38 -10.61
N THR A 92 27.68 15.62 -10.29
CA THR A 92 27.07 15.95 -9.00
C THR A 92 25.70 15.29 -8.87
N ILE A 93 25.16 15.19 -7.65
CA ILE A 93 23.82 14.64 -7.41
C ILE A 93 22.73 15.46 -8.11
N LEU A 94 22.86 16.79 -8.10
CA LEU A 94 21.92 17.66 -8.79
C LEU A 94 21.97 17.46 -10.31
N ASP A 95 23.18 17.29 -10.89
CA ASP A 95 23.34 17.04 -12.32
C ASP A 95 22.94 15.61 -12.72
N ASN A 96 23.14 14.63 -11.85
CA ASN A 96 22.61 13.28 -12.02
C ASN A 96 21.09 13.32 -12.15
N THR A 97 20.42 13.97 -11.21
CA THR A 97 18.96 14.10 -11.18
C THR A 97 18.45 14.89 -12.40
N ALA A 98 19.15 15.96 -12.79
CA ALA A 98 18.78 16.78 -13.96
C ALA A 98 19.12 16.15 -15.33
N THR A 99 19.69 14.94 -15.38
CA THR A 99 20.24 14.38 -16.63
C THR A 99 19.18 14.16 -17.70
N VAL A 100 18.06 13.51 -17.39
CA VAL A 100 17.03 13.22 -18.40
C VAL A 100 16.35 14.51 -18.89
N PRO A 101 15.93 15.46 -18.04
CA PRO A 101 15.44 16.78 -18.48
C PRO A 101 16.39 17.49 -19.46
N ALA A 102 17.69 17.45 -19.18
CA ALA A 102 18.69 18.05 -20.08
C ALA A 102 18.76 17.33 -21.44
N LEU A 103 18.67 15.99 -21.46
CA LEU A 103 18.70 15.18 -22.69
C LEU A 103 17.46 15.37 -23.57
N ILE A 104 16.31 15.74 -22.99
CA ILE A 104 15.08 16.09 -23.73
C ILE A 104 14.99 17.59 -24.05
N GLY A 105 16.06 18.36 -23.83
CA GLY A 105 16.20 19.74 -24.29
C GLY A 105 15.68 20.81 -23.33
N TRP A 106 15.46 20.50 -22.06
CA TRP A 106 15.08 21.54 -21.09
C TRP A 106 16.21 22.54 -20.87
N LYS A 107 15.86 23.81 -20.63
CA LYS A 107 16.83 24.82 -20.20
C LYS A 107 17.53 24.36 -18.92
N LYS A 108 18.85 24.55 -18.85
CA LYS A 108 19.69 24.10 -17.70
C LYS A 108 19.15 24.58 -16.35
N SER A 109 18.69 25.83 -16.26
CA SER A 109 18.09 26.37 -15.03
C SER A 109 16.81 25.65 -14.63
N LYS A 110 15.90 25.40 -15.58
CA LYS A 110 14.67 24.63 -15.36
C LYS A 110 14.97 23.19 -14.92
N ALA A 111 15.90 22.52 -15.59
CA ALA A 111 16.30 21.15 -15.27
C ALA A 111 16.87 21.04 -13.84
N ARG A 112 17.74 21.98 -13.44
CA ARG A 112 18.32 22.00 -12.09
C ARG A 112 17.30 22.40 -11.02
N ALA A 113 16.36 23.30 -11.31
CA ALA A 113 15.28 23.64 -10.38
C ALA A 113 14.39 22.41 -10.11
N ARG A 114 13.93 21.73 -11.17
CA ARG A 114 13.14 20.49 -11.03
C ARG A 114 13.90 19.39 -10.29
N ALA A 115 15.18 19.25 -10.58
CA ALA A 115 16.03 18.30 -9.88
C ALA A 115 16.16 18.62 -8.38
N ALA A 116 16.24 19.89 -8.01
CA ALA A 116 16.28 20.31 -6.61
C ALA A 116 14.94 20.00 -5.90
N GLU A 117 13.81 20.31 -6.52
CA GLU A 117 12.48 19.95 -5.98
C GLU A 117 12.37 18.45 -5.68
N LEU A 118 12.80 17.61 -6.63
CA LEU A 118 12.70 16.16 -6.46
C LEU A 118 13.69 15.58 -5.46
N LEU A 119 14.86 16.20 -5.30
CA LEU A 119 15.80 15.83 -4.25
C LEU A 119 15.22 16.14 -2.87
N ASP A 120 14.63 17.32 -2.70
CA ASP A 120 13.96 17.72 -1.45
C ASP A 120 12.79 16.77 -1.13
N LEU A 121 12.00 16.43 -2.15
CA LEU A 121 10.89 15.48 -2.04
C LEU A 121 11.32 14.09 -1.56
N VAL A 122 12.47 13.58 -2.02
CA VAL A 122 13.02 12.30 -1.53
C VAL A 122 13.84 12.45 -0.24
N GLY A 123 13.68 13.57 0.48
CA GLY A 123 14.33 13.84 1.76
C GLY A 123 15.84 14.09 1.67
N LEU A 124 16.32 14.65 0.55
CA LEU A 124 17.71 15.04 0.34
C LEU A 124 17.81 16.54 0.05
N ASP A 125 18.12 17.34 1.07
CA ASP A 125 18.29 18.80 0.91
C ASP A 125 19.26 19.12 -0.24
N PRO A 126 18.80 19.76 -1.33
CA PRO A 126 19.63 20.10 -2.48
C PRO A 126 20.84 20.98 -2.12
N LYS A 127 20.75 21.79 -1.06
CA LYS A 127 21.86 22.63 -0.60
C LYS A 127 22.98 21.80 0.04
N GLN A 128 22.62 20.73 0.74
CA GLN A 128 23.57 19.85 1.43
C GLN A 128 24.12 18.74 0.52
N TYR A 129 23.27 18.18 -0.35
CA TYR A 129 23.60 17.01 -1.15
C TYR A 129 23.84 17.32 -2.62
N GLY A 130 23.28 18.40 -3.16
CA GLY A 130 23.26 18.66 -4.61
C GLY A 130 24.65 18.77 -5.25
N SER A 131 25.65 19.29 -4.52
CA SER A 131 27.04 19.43 -4.99
C SER A 131 27.91 18.19 -4.77
N ARG A 132 27.42 17.19 -4.01
CA ARG A 132 28.15 15.95 -3.74
C ARG A 132 28.18 15.05 -4.99
N TYR A 133 29.10 14.12 -5.00
CA TYR A 133 29.22 13.04 -5.99
C TYR A 133 28.68 11.72 -5.41
N PRO A 134 28.21 10.76 -6.25
CA PRO A 134 27.60 9.52 -5.80
C PRO A 134 28.37 8.73 -4.73
N GLU A 135 29.70 8.74 -4.80
CA GLU A 135 30.59 8.05 -3.85
C GLU A 135 30.53 8.64 -2.43
N GLN A 136 30.08 9.88 -2.29
CA GLN A 136 29.94 10.59 -1.00
C GLN A 136 28.57 10.36 -0.33
N LEU A 137 27.74 9.47 -0.87
CA LEU A 137 26.41 9.14 -0.36
C LEU A 137 26.36 7.69 0.08
N SER A 138 25.50 7.38 1.06
CA SER A 138 25.20 6.00 1.45
C SER A 138 24.43 5.27 0.33
N GLY A 139 24.32 3.93 0.42
CA GLY A 139 23.55 3.13 -0.54
C GLY A 139 22.10 3.60 -0.67
N GLY A 140 21.40 3.75 0.45
CA GLY A 140 20.01 4.24 0.45
C GLY A 140 19.88 5.67 -0.06
N GLN A 141 20.84 6.55 0.22
CA GLN A 141 20.83 7.91 -0.34
C GLN A 141 21.02 7.89 -1.87
N ARG A 142 21.91 7.04 -2.40
CA ARG A 142 22.05 6.87 -3.86
C ARG A 142 20.74 6.38 -4.48
N GLN A 143 20.08 5.42 -3.86
CA GLN A 143 18.81 4.87 -4.33
C GLN A 143 17.72 5.93 -4.44
N ARG A 144 17.59 6.81 -3.44
CA ARG A 144 16.71 7.98 -3.48
C ARG A 144 17.00 8.93 -4.64
N VAL A 145 18.29 9.20 -4.91
CA VAL A 145 18.69 9.99 -6.09
C VAL A 145 18.28 9.28 -7.39
N GLY A 146 18.37 7.94 -7.43
CA GLY A 146 17.91 7.13 -8.56
C GLY A 146 16.41 7.32 -8.84
N VAL A 147 15.58 7.29 -7.78
CA VAL A 147 14.14 7.57 -7.85
C VAL A 147 13.88 9.00 -8.33
N ALA A 148 14.51 10.00 -7.69
CA ALA A 148 14.36 11.40 -8.08
C ALA A 148 14.75 11.63 -9.56
N ARG A 149 15.82 11.00 -10.04
CA ARG A 149 16.24 11.09 -11.45
C ARG A 149 15.21 10.48 -12.40
N ALA A 150 14.60 9.35 -12.05
CA ALA A 150 13.56 8.72 -12.86
C ALA A 150 12.32 9.62 -12.99
N LEU A 151 11.99 10.36 -11.93
CA LEU A 151 10.86 11.30 -11.89
C LEU A 151 11.16 12.66 -12.53
N ALA A 152 12.43 13.00 -12.75
CA ALA A 152 12.87 14.34 -13.16
C ALA A 152 12.27 14.83 -14.49
N ALA A 153 12.07 13.92 -15.44
CA ALA A 153 11.48 14.24 -16.74
C ALA A 153 9.95 14.22 -16.74
N ASP A 154 9.31 14.00 -15.58
CA ASP A 154 7.87 13.81 -15.43
C ASP A 154 7.27 12.77 -16.40
N PRO A 155 7.86 11.56 -16.48
CA PRO A 155 7.44 10.58 -17.48
C PRO A 155 6.05 10.01 -17.16
N PRO A 156 5.21 9.69 -18.18
CA PRO A 156 3.91 9.05 -17.95
C PRO A 156 4.04 7.62 -17.42
N VAL A 157 5.19 6.97 -17.67
CA VAL A 157 5.48 5.58 -17.28
C VAL A 157 6.73 5.51 -16.41
N LEU A 158 6.63 4.77 -15.32
CA LEU A 158 7.73 4.45 -14.41
C LEU A 158 7.96 2.94 -14.35
N LEU A 159 9.21 2.55 -14.51
CA LEU A 159 9.70 1.19 -14.32
C LEU A 159 10.63 1.19 -13.11
N MET A 160 10.44 0.26 -12.17
CA MET A 160 11.20 0.24 -10.92
C MET A 160 11.71 -1.16 -10.58
N ASP A 161 13.03 -1.39 -10.62
CA ASP A 161 13.67 -2.68 -10.31
C ASP A 161 14.19 -2.68 -8.87
N GLU A 162 13.51 -3.41 -7.98
CA GLU A 162 13.81 -3.48 -6.55
C GLU A 162 14.17 -2.10 -5.95
N PRO A 163 13.29 -1.09 -6.14
CA PRO A 163 13.61 0.31 -5.84
C PRO A 163 13.87 0.59 -4.36
N PHE A 164 13.56 -0.35 -3.46
CA PHE A 164 13.76 -0.19 -2.02
C PHE A 164 14.52 -1.36 -1.35
N GLY A 165 14.98 -2.35 -2.12
CA GLY A 165 15.54 -3.60 -1.57
C GLY A 165 16.87 -3.45 -0.80
N ALA A 166 17.70 -2.46 -1.14
CA ALA A 166 19.00 -2.22 -0.50
C ALA A 166 18.95 -1.18 0.64
N VAL A 167 17.73 -0.84 1.10
CA VAL A 167 17.49 0.18 2.13
C VAL A 167 17.14 -0.48 3.46
N ASP A 168 17.63 0.10 4.55
CA ASP A 168 17.26 -0.23 5.94
C ASP A 168 15.73 -0.19 6.14
N PRO A 169 15.12 -1.08 6.94
CA PRO A 169 13.67 -1.16 7.07
C PRO A 169 12.96 0.15 7.43
N VAL A 170 13.50 0.95 8.36
CA VAL A 170 12.86 2.21 8.79
C VAL A 170 12.86 3.22 7.64
N VAL A 171 13.99 3.30 6.93
CA VAL A 171 14.12 4.21 5.80
C VAL A 171 13.32 3.71 4.59
N ARG A 172 13.20 2.39 4.40
CA ARG A 172 12.41 1.76 3.34
C ARG A 172 10.94 2.18 3.45
N GLU A 173 10.36 2.02 4.63
CA GLU A 173 8.98 2.42 4.92
C GLU A 173 8.73 3.89 4.59
N GLN A 174 9.60 4.79 5.09
CA GLN A 174 9.49 6.22 4.78
C GLN A 174 9.52 6.51 3.28
N LEU A 175 10.34 5.78 2.50
CA LEU A 175 10.42 5.95 1.06
C LEU A 175 9.19 5.40 0.32
N GLN A 176 8.64 4.30 0.79
CA GLN A 176 7.40 3.73 0.27
C GLN A 176 6.23 4.69 0.50
N ASP A 177 6.13 5.30 1.69
CA ASP A 177 5.08 6.28 2.01
C ASP A 177 5.18 7.53 1.13
N GLU A 178 6.39 8.06 0.95
CA GLU A 178 6.59 9.22 0.09
C GLU A 178 6.31 8.88 -1.37
N PHE A 179 6.68 7.67 -1.81
CA PHE A 179 6.35 7.18 -3.14
C PHE A 179 4.83 7.06 -3.36
N LEU A 180 4.10 6.49 -2.41
CA LEU A 180 2.64 6.39 -2.47
C LEU A 180 1.97 7.77 -2.49
N ARG A 181 2.45 8.71 -1.67
CA ARG A 181 1.98 10.11 -1.69
C ARG A 181 2.19 10.76 -3.06
N MET A 182 3.36 10.59 -3.66
CA MET A 182 3.64 11.09 -5.02
C MET A 182 2.75 10.44 -6.07
N GLN A 183 2.60 9.11 -5.99
CA GLN A 183 1.78 8.34 -6.92
C GLN A 183 0.31 8.76 -6.85
N ALA A 184 -0.23 8.99 -5.66
CA ALA A 184 -1.60 9.48 -5.47
C ALA A 184 -1.83 10.86 -6.10
N ALA A 185 -0.82 11.74 -6.07
CA ALA A 185 -0.92 13.09 -6.63
C ALA A 185 -0.78 13.13 -8.16
N VAL A 186 0.11 12.31 -8.74
CA VAL A 186 0.48 12.41 -10.16
C VAL A 186 -0.13 11.30 -11.02
N ARG A 187 -0.52 10.19 -10.41
CA ARG A 187 -1.12 8.99 -11.04
C ARG A 187 -0.34 8.56 -12.29
N LYS A 188 0.94 8.22 -12.13
CA LYS A 188 1.77 7.68 -13.22
C LYS A 188 1.45 6.20 -13.44
N THR A 189 1.66 5.69 -14.65
CA THR A 189 1.62 4.24 -14.87
C THR A 189 2.91 3.63 -14.33
N VAL A 190 2.84 2.72 -13.36
CA VAL A 190 4.02 2.15 -12.69
C VAL A 190 4.05 0.63 -12.84
N LEU A 191 5.19 0.12 -13.28
CA LEU A 191 5.53 -1.30 -13.19
C LEU A 191 6.71 -1.47 -12.22
N LEU A 192 6.45 -2.04 -11.06
CA LEU A 192 7.43 -2.24 -9.99
C LEU A 192 7.79 -3.72 -9.88
N VAL A 193 9.07 -4.04 -9.78
CA VAL A 193 9.57 -5.39 -9.52
C VAL A 193 10.07 -5.45 -8.09
N THR A 194 9.61 -6.45 -7.35
CA THR A 194 10.11 -6.76 -6.01
C THR A 194 10.15 -8.26 -5.76
N HIS A 195 10.95 -8.68 -4.79
CA HIS A 195 10.93 -10.04 -4.25
C HIS A 195 10.17 -10.10 -2.92
N ASP A 196 9.74 -8.96 -2.37
CA ASP A 196 9.06 -8.87 -1.08
C ASP A 196 7.54 -8.76 -1.30
N ILE A 197 6.80 -9.76 -0.82
CA ILE A 197 5.34 -9.78 -0.93
C ILE A 197 4.69 -8.69 -0.07
N GLU A 198 5.28 -8.29 1.06
CA GLU A 198 4.72 -7.22 1.89
C GLU A 198 4.80 -5.87 1.16
N GLU A 199 5.91 -5.64 0.45
CA GLU A 199 6.06 -4.47 -0.41
C GLU A 199 5.03 -4.46 -1.55
N ALA A 200 4.80 -5.61 -2.18
CA ALA A 200 3.81 -5.72 -3.24
C ALA A 200 2.38 -5.49 -2.76
N VAL A 201 2.04 -6.02 -1.58
CA VAL A 201 0.73 -5.83 -0.95
C VAL A 201 0.52 -4.38 -0.51
N ARG A 202 1.57 -3.71 -0.03
CA ARG A 202 1.50 -2.30 0.39
C ARG A 202 1.41 -1.33 -0.78
N LEU A 203 2.14 -1.59 -1.86
CA LEU A 203 2.30 -0.64 -2.96
C LEU A 203 1.37 -0.89 -4.15
N GLY A 204 1.04 -2.15 -4.44
CA GLY A 204 0.35 -2.57 -5.65
C GLY A 204 -1.14 -2.29 -5.65
N ASP A 205 -1.64 -1.65 -6.71
CA ASP A 205 -3.06 -1.73 -7.07
C ASP A 205 -3.39 -3.15 -7.52
N ARG A 206 -2.47 -3.77 -8.28
CA ARG A 206 -2.50 -5.19 -8.65
C ARG A 206 -1.13 -5.84 -8.51
N ILE A 207 -1.13 -7.12 -8.22
CA ILE A 207 0.04 -7.98 -8.06
C ILE A 207 0.04 -9.04 -9.15
N ALA A 208 1.13 -9.13 -9.91
CA ALA A 208 1.39 -10.24 -10.81
C ALA A 208 2.42 -11.19 -10.19
N VAL A 209 1.96 -12.37 -9.77
CA VAL A 209 2.80 -13.42 -9.20
C VAL A 209 3.42 -14.23 -10.34
N TYR A 210 4.73 -14.15 -10.47
CA TYR A 210 5.51 -14.85 -11.50
C TYR A 210 5.99 -16.22 -11.03
N GLY A 211 5.75 -17.23 -11.85
CA GLY A 211 6.28 -18.59 -11.74
C GLY A 211 6.85 -19.05 -13.07
N GLN A 212 8.10 -19.53 -13.07
CA GLN A 212 8.73 -20.21 -14.22
C GLN A 212 8.57 -19.47 -15.58
N GLY A 213 8.69 -18.14 -15.62
CA GLY A 213 8.59 -17.35 -16.84
C GLY A 213 7.17 -16.95 -17.24
N ARG A 214 6.17 -17.29 -16.44
CA ARG A 214 4.74 -16.99 -16.64
C ARG A 214 4.16 -16.26 -15.44
N ILE A 215 3.01 -15.63 -15.64
CA ILE A 215 2.17 -15.11 -14.55
C ILE A 215 1.26 -16.25 -14.09
N GLU A 216 1.35 -16.60 -12.81
CA GLU A 216 0.54 -17.62 -12.14
C GLU A 216 -0.78 -17.03 -11.62
N GLN A 217 -0.77 -15.74 -11.24
CA GLN A 217 -1.95 -14.98 -10.85
C GLN A 217 -1.69 -13.49 -11.07
N PHE A 218 -2.71 -12.77 -11.54
CA PHE A 218 -2.66 -11.31 -11.70
C PHE A 218 -3.97 -10.70 -11.20
N ASP A 219 -3.93 -10.13 -9.99
CA ASP A 219 -5.13 -9.69 -9.29
C ASP A 219 -4.81 -8.62 -8.23
N THR A 220 -5.82 -8.12 -7.52
CA THR A 220 -5.64 -7.21 -6.38
C THR A 220 -4.88 -7.88 -5.23
N PRO A 221 -4.21 -7.13 -4.35
CA PRO A 221 -3.60 -7.69 -3.14
C PRO A 221 -4.56 -8.52 -2.28
N GLY A 222 -5.81 -8.06 -2.12
CA GLY A 222 -6.85 -8.75 -1.36
C GLY A 222 -7.17 -10.13 -1.92
N ALA A 223 -7.33 -10.22 -3.24
CA ALA A 223 -7.60 -11.45 -3.96
C ALA A 223 -6.40 -12.42 -3.98
N VAL A 224 -5.18 -11.91 -4.19
CA VAL A 224 -3.96 -12.74 -4.16
C VAL A 224 -3.74 -13.37 -2.76
N LEU A 225 -4.07 -12.64 -1.69
CA LEU A 225 -3.93 -13.15 -0.31
C LEU A 225 -5.10 -14.03 0.14
N GLY A 226 -6.33 -13.68 -0.25
CA GLY A 226 -7.56 -14.37 0.16
C GLY A 226 -7.85 -15.62 -0.67
N THR A 227 -7.66 -15.53 -1.99
CA THR A 227 -8.02 -16.56 -2.96
C THR A 227 -6.84 -16.84 -3.92
N PRO A 228 -5.73 -17.44 -3.44
CA PRO A 228 -4.63 -17.81 -4.31
C PRO A 228 -5.08 -18.78 -5.42
N ALA A 229 -4.78 -18.45 -6.67
CA ALA A 229 -5.26 -19.20 -7.84
C ALA A 229 -4.62 -20.60 -7.97
N THR A 230 -3.41 -20.79 -7.45
CA THR A 230 -2.68 -22.06 -7.52
C THR A 230 -1.99 -22.39 -6.19
N PRO A 231 -1.64 -23.67 -5.93
CA PRO A 231 -0.84 -24.06 -4.76
C PRO A 231 0.50 -23.33 -4.70
N TYR A 232 1.09 -23.02 -5.86
CA TYR A 232 2.32 -22.24 -5.96
C TYR A 232 2.12 -20.82 -5.41
N VAL A 233 1.05 -20.13 -5.80
CA VAL A 233 0.75 -18.79 -5.28
C VAL A 233 0.46 -18.85 -3.78
N ALA A 234 -0.27 -19.87 -3.32
CA ALA A 234 -0.55 -20.07 -1.90
C ALA A 234 0.73 -20.27 -1.06
N GLU A 235 1.69 -21.03 -1.57
CA GLU A 235 3.01 -21.22 -0.95
C GLU A 235 3.82 -19.93 -0.97
N PHE A 236 3.81 -19.19 -2.09
CA PHE A 236 4.55 -17.96 -2.26
C PHE A 236 4.09 -16.84 -1.31
N VAL A 237 2.78 -16.64 -1.14
CA VAL A 237 2.25 -15.61 -0.23
C VAL A 237 2.48 -15.93 1.25
N GLY A 238 2.65 -17.22 1.57
CA GLY A 238 2.99 -17.71 2.90
C GLY A 238 1.80 -18.01 3.81
N ALA A 239 2.08 -18.72 4.90
CA ALA A 239 1.09 -19.14 5.89
C ALA A 239 0.49 -17.96 6.69
N ASP A 240 1.22 -16.84 6.76
CA ASP A 240 0.83 -15.60 7.42
C ASP A 240 -0.03 -14.67 6.53
N ARG A 241 -0.49 -15.15 5.36
CA ARG A 241 -1.36 -14.39 4.44
C ARG A 241 -2.57 -13.75 5.11
N GLY A 242 -3.15 -14.40 6.12
CA GLY A 242 -4.26 -13.84 6.90
C GLY A 242 -3.88 -12.56 7.65
N LEU A 243 -2.67 -12.50 8.21
CA LEU A 243 -2.14 -11.30 8.86
C LEU A 243 -1.81 -10.20 7.83
N LYS A 244 -1.21 -10.59 6.69
CA LYS A 244 -0.93 -9.64 5.60
C LYS A 244 -2.20 -8.99 5.08
N ARG A 245 -3.29 -9.76 4.99
CA ARG A 245 -4.60 -9.31 4.49
C ARG A 245 -5.27 -8.27 5.37
N LEU A 246 -4.99 -8.27 6.68
CA LEU A 246 -5.41 -7.18 7.58
C LEU A 246 -4.92 -5.80 7.12
N SER A 247 -3.81 -5.74 6.37
CA SER A 247 -3.23 -4.48 5.87
C SER A 247 -4.01 -3.90 4.68
N VAL A 248 -4.82 -4.72 3.99
CA VAL A 248 -5.54 -4.36 2.76
C VAL A 248 -7.06 -4.54 2.90
N THR A 249 -7.53 -4.85 4.10
CA THR A 249 -8.96 -4.92 4.41
C THR A 249 -9.31 -3.71 5.24
N GLU A 250 -10.10 -2.80 4.68
CA GLU A 250 -10.58 -1.60 5.38
C GLU A 250 -11.77 -1.93 6.27
N ILE A 251 -11.92 -1.13 7.34
CA ILE A 251 -13.07 -1.17 8.26
C ILE A 251 -14.27 -0.48 7.61
N GLU A 252 -15.36 -1.23 7.49
CA GLU A 252 -16.65 -0.74 7.01
C GLU A 252 -17.65 -0.60 8.19
N PRO A 253 -18.65 0.29 8.11
CA PRO A 253 -19.65 0.45 9.18
C PRO A 253 -20.38 -0.86 9.56
N ASP A 254 -20.59 -1.75 8.61
CA ASP A 254 -21.26 -3.05 8.83
C ASP A 254 -20.38 -4.09 9.54
N ASP A 255 -19.09 -3.78 9.71
CA ASP A 255 -18.16 -4.57 10.53
C ASP A 255 -18.26 -4.22 12.03
N LEU A 256 -19.08 -3.24 12.44
CA LEU A 256 -19.08 -2.70 13.80
C LEU A 256 -20.18 -3.31 14.68
N ASP A 257 -19.82 -3.57 15.94
CA ASP A 257 -20.79 -3.81 17.01
C ASP A 257 -21.30 -2.46 17.55
N GLN A 258 -22.58 -2.43 17.93
CA GLN A 258 -23.20 -1.28 18.59
C GLN A 258 -23.24 -1.53 20.10
N PRO A 259 -22.34 -0.94 20.89
CA PRO A 259 -22.34 -1.13 22.34
C PRO A 259 -23.44 -0.30 23.00
N ALA A 260 -23.68 -0.50 24.29
CA ALA A 260 -24.48 0.42 25.08
C ALA A 260 -23.83 1.82 25.06
N VAL A 261 -24.64 2.87 24.90
CA VAL A 261 -24.20 4.26 24.83
C VAL A 261 -24.80 5.07 25.97
N THR A 262 -23.99 5.94 26.56
CA THR A 262 -24.38 6.90 27.59
C THR A 262 -23.99 8.33 27.18
N ARG A 263 -24.69 9.34 27.69
CA ARG A 263 -24.35 10.76 27.45
C ARG A 263 -23.60 11.33 28.64
N ALA A 264 -22.55 12.11 28.40
CA ALA A 264 -21.73 12.69 29.46
C ALA A 264 -22.54 13.52 30.48
N GLY A 265 -23.59 14.21 30.01
CA GLY A 265 -24.47 15.01 30.87
C GLY A 265 -25.62 14.24 31.55
N GLU A 266 -25.74 12.91 31.38
CA GLU A 266 -26.82 12.15 32.01
C GLU A 266 -26.46 11.72 33.45
N PRO A 267 -27.45 11.56 34.35
CA PRO A 267 -27.20 11.12 35.72
C PRO A 267 -26.68 9.67 35.78
N ALA A 268 -25.58 9.44 36.51
CA ALA A 268 -24.90 8.15 36.57
C ALA A 268 -25.81 7.01 37.06
N ARG A 269 -26.71 7.27 38.03
CA ARG A 269 -27.67 6.26 38.52
C ARG A 269 -28.65 5.78 37.45
N GLN A 270 -29.09 6.68 36.57
CA GLN A 270 -30.01 6.33 35.48
C GLN A 270 -29.29 5.49 34.43
N ALA A 271 -28.07 5.87 34.07
CA ALA A 271 -27.20 5.09 33.19
C ALA A 271 -26.92 3.68 33.77
N ALA A 272 -26.61 3.56 35.06
CA ALA A 272 -26.38 2.27 35.73
C ALA A 272 -27.63 1.36 35.76
N ALA A 273 -28.83 1.94 35.86
CA ALA A 273 -30.07 1.18 35.77
C ALA A 273 -30.28 0.63 34.35
N ARG A 274 -30.13 1.49 33.33
CA ARG A 274 -30.25 1.09 31.91
C ARG A 274 -29.26 -0.01 31.54
N LEU A 275 -27.99 0.14 31.91
CA LEU A 275 -26.94 -0.86 31.67
C LEU A 275 -27.26 -2.22 32.31
N ARG A 276 -27.85 -2.24 33.52
CA ARG A 276 -28.28 -3.49 34.17
C ARG A 276 -29.41 -4.17 33.40
N ASP A 277 -30.40 -3.40 32.97
CA ASP A 277 -31.54 -3.92 32.22
C ASP A 277 -31.10 -4.47 30.84
N GLU A 278 -30.10 -3.84 30.21
CA GLU A 278 -29.50 -4.28 28.95
C GLU A 278 -28.46 -5.41 29.13
N GLY A 279 -28.09 -5.76 30.37
CA GLY A 279 -27.05 -6.74 30.67
C GLY A 279 -25.64 -6.30 30.27
N ALA A 280 -25.43 -5.02 29.99
CA ALA A 280 -24.16 -4.45 29.56
C ALA A 280 -23.28 -4.10 30.76
N ARG A 281 -22.01 -4.50 30.72
CA ARG A 281 -21.04 -4.23 31.81
C ARG A 281 -20.36 -2.86 31.71
N TRP A 282 -20.50 -2.21 30.57
CA TRP A 282 -19.86 -0.93 30.26
C TRP A 282 -20.66 -0.22 29.16
N SER A 283 -20.46 1.09 29.02
CA SER A 283 -20.97 1.88 27.89
C SER A 283 -19.90 2.79 27.31
N VAL A 284 -20.06 3.13 26.03
CA VAL A 284 -19.39 4.28 25.42
C VAL A 284 -20.07 5.56 25.89
N VAL A 285 -19.29 6.54 26.32
CA VAL A 285 -19.77 7.86 26.71
C VAL A 285 -19.59 8.80 25.53
N LEU A 286 -20.69 9.43 25.09
CA LEU A 286 -20.70 10.47 24.06
C LEU A 286 -21.02 11.83 24.67
N ASP A 287 -20.56 12.90 24.03
CA ASP A 287 -20.97 14.25 24.38
C ASP A 287 -22.35 14.62 23.76
N THR A 288 -22.68 15.91 23.79
CA THR A 288 -23.95 16.42 23.23
C THR A 288 -24.02 16.38 21.70
N ASP A 289 -22.87 16.41 21.03
CA ASP A 289 -22.75 16.44 19.58
C ASP A 289 -22.62 15.03 18.99
N GLY A 290 -22.53 14.00 19.85
CA GLY A 290 -22.38 12.61 19.45
C GLY A 290 -20.93 12.20 19.24
N ASP A 291 -19.99 13.01 19.72
CA ASP A 291 -18.57 12.75 19.64
C ASP A 291 -18.11 11.87 20.81
N LEU A 292 -17.04 11.12 20.58
CA LEU A 292 -16.49 10.21 21.57
C LEU A 292 -15.92 10.98 22.77
N HIS A 293 -16.58 10.88 23.92
CA HIS A 293 -16.09 11.44 25.18
C HIS A 293 -15.23 10.43 25.97
N GLY A 294 -15.62 9.15 25.99
CA GLY A 294 -14.91 8.12 26.72
C GLY A 294 -15.68 6.80 26.86
N TRP A 295 -15.41 6.06 27.92
CA TRP A 295 -16.16 4.86 28.30
C TRP A 295 -16.29 4.78 29.83
N VAL A 296 -17.28 4.05 30.33
CA VAL A 296 -17.49 3.90 31.77
C VAL A 296 -18.00 2.50 32.12
N GLY A 297 -17.54 1.97 33.24
CA GLY A 297 -18.01 0.69 33.77
C GLY A 297 -19.29 0.82 34.60
N ILE A 298 -20.11 -0.23 34.61
CA ILE A 298 -21.34 -0.24 35.41
C ILE A 298 -21.08 -0.13 36.92
N ASP A 299 -19.96 -0.67 37.39
CA ASP A 299 -19.56 -0.63 38.80
C ASP A 299 -19.26 0.81 39.25
N GLU A 300 -18.61 1.60 38.38
CA GLU A 300 -18.26 3.01 38.65
C GLU A 300 -19.52 3.88 38.70
N LEU A 301 -20.43 3.68 37.75
CA LEU A 301 -21.72 4.36 37.76
C LEU A 301 -22.57 4.00 38.98
N SER A 302 -22.50 2.74 39.44
CA SER A 302 -23.26 2.26 40.61
C SER A 302 -22.75 2.83 41.92
N LEU A 303 -21.47 3.20 41.98
CA LEU A 303 -20.83 3.84 43.15
C LEU A 303 -21.04 5.36 43.19
N ALA A 304 -21.65 5.95 42.16
CA ALA A 304 -21.87 7.38 42.07
C ALA A 304 -22.88 7.91 43.12
N GLY A 305 -22.58 9.10 43.66
CA GLY A 305 -23.50 9.85 44.53
C GLY A 305 -24.77 10.31 43.81
N GLU A 306 -25.73 10.90 44.53
CA GLU A 306 -27.03 11.31 43.97
C GLU A 306 -26.92 12.34 42.83
N GLU A 307 -25.86 13.17 42.84
CA GLU A 307 -25.63 14.22 41.85
C GLU A 307 -24.52 13.86 40.82
N GLY A 308 -24.02 12.62 40.83
CA GLY A 308 -22.93 12.21 39.92
C GLY A 308 -23.38 12.16 38.46
N LEU A 309 -22.61 12.79 37.58
CA LEU A 309 -22.80 12.71 36.12
C LEU A 309 -21.92 11.61 35.52
N VAL A 310 -22.36 11.04 34.40
CA VAL A 310 -21.58 10.03 33.67
C VAL A 310 -20.23 10.57 33.21
N GLY A 311 -20.17 11.81 32.72
CA GLY A 311 -18.95 12.41 32.19
C GLY A 311 -17.83 12.54 33.23
N ASP A 312 -18.18 12.78 34.49
CA ASP A 312 -17.19 12.91 35.58
C ASP A 312 -16.54 11.56 35.94
N LEU A 313 -17.18 10.46 35.57
CA LEU A 313 -16.73 9.09 35.85
C LEU A 313 -16.13 8.42 34.61
N ALA A 314 -16.20 9.08 33.45
CA ALA A 314 -15.77 8.51 32.18
C ALA A 314 -14.24 8.42 32.09
N HIS A 315 -13.75 7.27 31.65
CA HIS A 315 -12.37 7.08 31.26
C HIS A 315 -12.15 7.55 29.83
N ARG A 316 -11.03 8.23 29.61
CA ARG A 316 -10.63 8.63 28.26
C ARG A 316 -10.41 7.40 27.39
N MET A 317 -11.03 7.39 26.21
CA MET A 317 -10.78 6.35 25.21
C MET A 317 -9.50 6.66 24.43
N ASN A 318 -8.46 5.85 24.63
CA ASN A 318 -7.23 5.95 23.83
C ASN A 318 -7.21 4.94 22.67
N ALA A 319 -8.04 3.90 22.73
CA ALA A 319 -8.11 2.84 21.72
C ALA A 319 -9.19 3.18 20.67
N TRP A 320 -8.82 4.00 19.68
CA TRP A 320 -9.72 4.39 18.58
C TRP A 320 -9.00 4.40 17.23
N VAL A 321 -9.77 4.23 16.14
CA VAL A 321 -9.32 4.36 14.74
C VAL A 321 -10.39 5.06 13.90
N PRO A 322 -10.02 5.74 12.79
CA PRO A 322 -11.01 6.25 11.85
C PRO A 322 -11.65 5.12 11.02
N VAL A 323 -12.87 5.32 10.56
CA VAL A 323 -13.51 4.47 9.54
C VAL A 323 -12.67 4.47 8.24
N GLY A 324 -12.64 3.34 7.54
CA GLY A 324 -11.75 3.14 6.39
C GLY A 324 -10.29 2.84 6.77
N ALA A 325 -9.91 2.88 8.06
CA ALA A 325 -8.59 2.40 8.47
C ALA A 325 -8.46 0.89 8.20
N PRO A 326 -7.24 0.39 7.89
CA PRO A 326 -7.02 -1.05 7.76
C PRO A 326 -7.25 -1.81 9.07
N LEU A 327 -7.80 -3.03 8.98
CA LEU A 327 -7.99 -3.92 10.16
C LEU A 327 -6.68 -4.14 10.94
N LYS A 328 -5.53 -4.11 10.26
CA LYS A 328 -4.21 -4.22 10.91
C LYS A 328 -3.95 -3.09 11.90
N GLN A 329 -4.37 -1.87 11.57
CA GLN A 329 -4.22 -0.72 12.47
C GLN A 329 -5.11 -0.90 13.70
N ALA A 330 -6.38 -1.28 13.53
CA ALA A 330 -7.28 -1.52 14.64
C ALA A 330 -6.77 -2.63 15.57
N PHE A 331 -6.29 -3.74 15.00
CA PHE A 331 -5.70 -4.82 15.79
C PHE A 331 -4.44 -4.37 16.55
N GLY A 332 -3.58 -3.56 15.91
CA GLY A 332 -2.42 -2.97 16.57
C GLY A 332 -2.81 -2.08 17.76
N VAL A 333 -3.84 -1.24 17.60
CA VAL A 333 -4.38 -0.38 18.67
C VAL A 333 -4.98 -1.22 19.81
N MET A 334 -5.70 -2.30 19.51
CA MET A 334 -6.20 -3.25 20.52
C MET A 334 -5.05 -3.79 21.38
N LEU A 335 -3.99 -4.29 20.73
CA LEU A 335 -2.84 -4.87 21.43
C LEU A 335 -2.04 -3.84 22.22
N GLN A 336 -1.84 -2.63 21.67
CA GLN A 336 -1.06 -1.57 22.31
C GLN A 336 -1.72 -1.10 23.62
N HIS A 337 -3.05 -1.08 23.66
CA HIS A 337 -3.82 -0.60 24.80
C HIS A 337 -4.41 -1.71 25.66
N ASP A 338 -4.09 -2.99 25.37
CA ASP A 338 -4.70 -4.17 25.99
C ASP A 338 -6.25 -4.08 26.00
N ALA A 339 -6.80 -3.55 24.92
CA ALA A 339 -8.21 -3.23 24.80
C ALA A 339 -8.95 -4.38 24.12
N GLY A 340 -10.04 -4.84 24.74
CA GLY A 340 -10.90 -5.88 24.19
C GLY A 340 -11.73 -5.44 22.96
N TRP A 341 -11.66 -4.16 22.60
CA TRP A 341 -12.36 -3.53 21.48
C TRP A 341 -11.72 -2.16 21.19
N VAL A 342 -12.01 -1.61 20.01
CA VAL A 342 -11.54 -0.29 19.57
C VAL A 342 -12.72 0.52 19.06
N ALA A 343 -12.80 1.80 19.43
CA ALA A 343 -13.82 2.70 18.90
C ALA A 343 -13.51 3.10 17.44
N VAL A 344 -14.52 3.10 16.59
CA VAL A 344 -14.39 3.52 15.19
C VAL A 344 -15.12 4.84 14.98
N LEU A 345 -14.40 5.82 14.42
CA LEU A 345 -14.85 7.21 14.32
C LEU A 345 -14.93 7.70 12.87
N ASP A 346 -15.91 8.56 12.58
CA ASP A 346 -15.88 9.44 11.40
C ASP A 346 -15.58 10.88 11.86
N GLY A 347 -14.33 11.30 11.70
CA GLY A 347 -13.84 12.51 12.35
C GLY A 347 -13.86 12.37 13.87
N ALA A 348 -14.72 13.14 14.54
CA ALA A 348 -14.95 13.04 15.98
C ALA A 348 -16.17 12.17 16.34
N HIS A 349 -17.02 11.89 15.35
CA HIS A 349 -18.29 11.22 15.54
C HIS A 349 -18.10 9.71 15.75
N PHE A 350 -18.79 9.14 16.73
CA PHE A 350 -18.71 7.73 17.04
C PHE A 350 -19.63 6.88 16.15
N LEU A 351 -19.09 5.86 15.48
CA LEU A 351 -19.86 4.95 14.63
C LEU A 351 -20.18 3.61 15.27
N GLY A 352 -19.32 3.13 16.17
CA GLY A 352 -19.43 1.79 16.76
C GLY A 352 -18.10 1.31 17.31
N VAL A 353 -18.06 0.04 17.74
CA VAL A 353 -16.81 -0.59 18.19
C VAL A 353 -16.47 -1.79 17.31
N LEU A 354 -15.18 -1.93 17.02
CA LEU A 354 -14.66 -3.15 16.43
C LEU A 354 -14.19 -4.07 17.56
N THR A 355 -14.67 -5.31 17.55
CA THR A 355 -14.27 -6.38 18.49
C THR A 355 -13.39 -7.41 17.77
N PRO A 356 -12.59 -8.24 18.49
CA PRO A 356 -11.84 -9.32 17.86
C PRO A 356 -12.71 -10.29 17.05
N ALA A 357 -13.93 -10.55 17.50
CA ALA A 357 -14.90 -11.37 16.79
C ALA A 357 -15.31 -10.73 15.46
N LYS A 358 -15.69 -9.44 15.51
CA LYS A 358 -16.05 -8.68 14.30
C LYS A 358 -14.89 -8.49 13.34
N LEU A 359 -13.68 -8.28 13.83
CA LEU A 359 -12.47 -8.23 13.00
C LEU A 359 -12.27 -9.55 12.24
N HIS A 360 -12.49 -10.70 12.90
CA HIS A 360 -12.39 -12.00 12.25
C HIS A 360 -13.48 -12.20 11.18
N GLU A 361 -14.72 -11.79 11.49
CA GLU A 361 -15.86 -11.84 10.58
C GLU A 361 -15.62 -10.96 9.34
N ALA A 362 -15.23 -9.71 9.53
CA ALA A 362 -14.88 -8.76 8.47
C ALA A 362 -13.80 -9.31 7.53
N LEU A 363 -12.75 -9.90 8.11
CA LEU A 363 -11.68 -10.52 7.34
C LEU A 363 -12.21 -11.69 6.49
N ARG A 364 -13.08 -12.55 7.02
CA ARG A 364 -13.65 -13.66 6.25
C ARG A 364 -14.62 -13.19 5.18
N ARG A 365 -15.58 -12.32 5.51
CA ARG A 365 -16.54 -11.79 4.55
C ARG A 365 -15.84 -11.11 3.38
N SER A 366 -14.76 -10.39 3.65
CA SER A 366 -13.95 -9.80 2.58
C SER A 366 -13.38 -10.87 1.63
N VAL A 367 -12.99 -12.07 2.10
CA VAL A 367 -12.48 -13.14 1.19
C VAL A 367 -13.56 -13.57 0.22
N ASP A 368 -14.73 -13.86 0.78
CA ASP A 368 -15.85 -14.40 0.01
C ASP A 368 -16.44 -13.34 -0.92
N ALA A 369 -16.47 -12.08 -0.50
CA ALA A 369 -16.90 -10.93 -1.29
C ALA A 369 -16.01 -10.76 -2.53
N ASP A 370 -14.68 -10.74 -2.34
CA ASP A 370 -13.70 -10.65 -3.42
C ASP A 370 -13.85 -11.84 -4.39
N ALA A 371 -14.05 -13.05 -3.86
CA ALA A 371 -14.19 -14.27 -4.66
C ALA A 371 -15.49 -14.31 -5.49
N GLN A 372 -16.57 -13.71 -4.97
CA GLN A 372 -17.88 -13.69 -5.61
C GLN A 372 -18.11 -12.43 -6.46
N GLY A 373 -17.29 -11.39 -6.30
CA GLY A 373 -17.46 -10.09 -6.96
C GLY A 373 -18.67 -9.31 -6.45
N VAL A 374 -18.98 -9.44 -5.15
CA VAL A 374 -20.13 -8.81 -4.47
C VAL A 374 -19.67 -7.91 -3.33
N ALA A 375 -20.58 -7.09 -2.79
CA ALA A 375 -20.28 -6.27 -1.62
C ALA A 375 -20.18 -7.13 -0.35
N ARG A 376 -19.44 -6.65 0.67
CA ARG A 376 -19.13 -7.42 1.89
C ARG A 376 -20.38 -7.72 2.73
N ASP A 377 -21.36 -6.82 2.70
CA ASP A 377 -22.66 -6.95 3.36
C ASP A 377 -23.58 -7.99 2.69
N GLU A 378 -23.33 -8.34 1.42
CA GLU A 378 -24.07 -9.36 0.68
C GLU A 378 -23.59 -10.79 0.98
N VAL A 379 -22.46 -10.95 1.68
CA VAL A 379 -21.90 -12.26 2.01
C VAL A 379 -22.58 -12.86 3.24
N SER A 380 -23.26 -13.99 3.06
CA SER A 380 -23.79 -14.78 4.17
C SER A 380 -22.65 -15.43 4.96
N PHE A 381 -22.57 -15.15 6.26
CA PHE A 381 -21.57 -15.73 7.16
C PHE A 381 -22.21 -16.72 8.13
N GLU A 382 -21.69 -17.96 8.17
CA GLU A 382 -21.95 -18.90 9.26
C GLU A 382 -20.69 -18.94 10.16
N SER A 383 -20.80 -18.44 11.39
CA SER A 383 -19.69 -18.50 12.35
C SER A 383 -19.74 -19.81 13.15
N VAL A 384 -18.58 -20.24 13.67
CA VAL A 384 -18.53 -21.37 14.62
C VAL A 384 -19.24 -21.02 15.94
N ALA A 385 -19.49 -19.74 16.23
CA ALA A 385 -20.31 -19.34 17.37
C ALA A 385 -21.82 -19.50 17.09
N ASP A 386 -22.22 -19.68 15.83
CA ASP A 386 -23.61 -19.89 15.39
C ASP A 386 -23.94 -21.39 15.17
N ALA A 387 -22.94 -22.27 15.27
CA ALA A 387 -23.04 -23.74 15.13
C ALA A 387 -22.95 -24.44 16.49
#